data_AF-A0A7X7PBC9-F1
#
_entry.id   AF-A0A7X7PBC9-F1
#
_cell.length_a   1.000
_cell.length_b   1.000
_cell.length_c   1.000
_cell.angle_alpha   90.00
_cell.angle_beta   90.00
_cell.angle_gamma   90.00
#
_symmetry.space_group_name_H-M   'P 1'
#
loop_
_entity.id
_entity.type
_entity.pdbx_description
1 polymer ?
#
loop_
_entity_poly.entity_id
_entity_poly.type
_entity_poly.pdbx_seq_one_letter_code
_entity_poly.pdbx_strand_id
1 'polypeptide(L)'
;FVSKENLYGAYIDAPGPAFMGVLVGAVAVCASILTFAYSFRIVYGAFGGRTTQPRLHDPSIAFRVPAAIASLAGLILGIDSGVLAPLIDQVALDTQGSVGHVYLTLWHGFTPALGMSLIAISCGTVLFLQRTRVDRLLDRELFPVRGVDVFERIHASVIVFGARVGGLTRTQSPTRHLALPVLVLVGVTAAFVVSGMSLPPIPVPVTEPIDWLLLALVTVGVLGVVTTASRLAALALLGVVGFAVALVFFVLGAPDVGLTQLLVEVLTVVVAVLVLRRLPVKFRTPSAIRRNLAAVVAVVVGAVAALGTYALTGRRERSPAADYFIAETEAETGGTNIVNTILVDFRALDTLGELTVLGIAGLVVVGVVQSVRMLALQRDAHVENLRQSVVGSAVDNTILARTVGRWLTPVLIVLSLYLLLRGHYDPGGGFISALVGGAAFALAYLSAPNVGKAPIRLPYVGLICAGIAVGTAVGLLGYIDGGFLTPLHVDIPLPWGGYYHFTTVLIFDIGVYLAVVGIVLASLNKLGSAEPTRHVGAGTDATDSRNAPTGGTR
;
A
#
# COMPACT_ATOMS: atom_id res chain seq x y z
N PHE A 1 -56.46 -31.78 4.02
CA PHE A 1 -57.10 -32.76 3.12
C PHE A 1 -57.40 -32.11 1.77
N VAL A 2 -58.35 -31.16 1.70
CA VAL A 2 -58.75 -30.42 0.48
C VAL A 2 -57.55 -29.92 -0.36
N SER A 3 -56.58 -29.25 0.27
CA SER A 3 -55.36 -28.77 -0.43
C SER A 3 -54.52 -29.89 -1.06
N LYS A 4 -54.38 -31.04 -0.38
CA LYS A 4 -53.60 -32.19 -0.90
C LYS A 4 -54.34 -32.91 -2.02
N GLU A 5 -55.66 -33.03 -1.93
CA GLU A 5 -56.48 -33.67 -2.95
C GLU A 5 -56.49 -32.87 -4.26
N ASN A 6 -56.67 -31.54 -4.18
CA ASN A 6 -56.57 -30.66 -5.35
C ASN A 6 -55.17 -30.71 -5.98
N LEU A 7 -54.12 -30.79 -5.17
CA LEU A 7 -52.74 -30.94 -5.63
C LEU A 7 -52.53 -32.29 -6.34
N TYR A 8 -53.15 -33.38 -5.85
CA TYR A 8 -53.12 -34.67 -6.58
C TYR A 8 -53.88 -34.60 -7.90
N GLY A 9 -55.05 -33.96 -7.92
CA GLY A 9 -55.80 -33.71 -9.16
C GLY A 9 -54.93 -33.00 -10.20
N ALA A 10 -54.26 -31.91 -9.81
CA ALA A 10 -53.36 -31.17 -10.68
C ALA A 10 -52.14 -31.99 -11.15
N TYR A 11 -51.60 -32.89 -10.33
CA TYR A 11 -50.45 -33.72 -10.69
C TYR A 11 -50.78 -34.86 -11.65
N ILE A 12 -52.02 -35.36 -11.64
CA ILE A 12 -52.47 -36.36 -12.61
C ILE A 12 -52.47 -35.76 -14.02
N ASP A 13 -52.84 -34.49 -14.13
CA ASP A 13 -52.86 -33.73 -15.39
C ASP A 13 -51.52 -33.05 -15.72
N ALA A 14 -50.42 -33.47 -15.07
CA ALA A 14 -49.11 -32.88 -15.28
C ALA A 14 -48.70 -32.96 -16.77
N PRO A 15 -48.22 -31.85 -17.37
CA PRO A 15 -47.88 -31.82 -18.79
C PRO A 15 -46.69 -32.73 -19.09
N GLY A 16 -46.73 -33.40 -20.24
CA GLY A 16 -45.65 -34.28 -20.70
C GLY A 16 -46.15 -35.59 -21.31
N PRO A 17 -45.28 -36.61 -21.44
CA PRO A 17 -45.68 -37.94 -21.89
C PRO A 17 -46.79 -38.54 -21.03
N ALA A 18 -47.59 -39.46 -21.57
CA ALA A 18 -48.75 -40.06 -20.88
C ALA A 18 -48.41 -40.73 -19.52
N PHE A 19 -47.15 -41.12 -19.28
CA PHE A 19 -46.70 -41.69 -18.00
C PHE A 19 -46.32 -40.63 -16.96
N MET A 20 -46.15 -39.35 -17.34
CA MET A 20 -45.65 -38.29 -16.47
C MET A 20 -46.63 -37.98 -15.34
N GLY A 21 -47.93 -37.85 -15.63
CA GLY A 21 -48.95 -37.64 -14.60
C GLY A 21 -48.98 -38.77 -13.56
N VAL A 22 -48.85 -40.02 -14.02
CA VAL A 22 -48.76 -41.18 -13.12
C VAL A 22 -47.49 -41.14 -12.27
N LEU A 23 -46.34 -40.79 -12.85
CA LEU A 23 -45.07 -40.71 -12.14
C LEU A 23 -45.07 -39.60 -11.08
N VAL A 24 -45.48 -38.38 -11.46
CA VAL A 24 -45.56 -37.22 -10.55
C VAL A 24 -46.58 -37.51 -9.44
N GLY A 25 -47.75 -38.04 -9.80
CA GLY A 25 -48.75 -38.49 -8.86
C GLY A 25 -48.21 -39.53 -7.87
N ALA A 26 -47.49 -40.55 -8.35
CA ALA A 26 -46.88 -41.58 -7.51
C ALA A 26 -45.82 -40.99 -6.55
N VAL A 27 -44.93 -40.14 -7.05
CA VAL A 27 -43.92 -39.44 -6.22
C VAL A 27 -44.59 -38.58 -5.15
N ALA A 28 -45.66 -37.86 -5.51
CA ALA A 28 -46.41 -37.03 -4.58
C ALA A 28 -47.13 -37.85 -3.49
N VAL A 29 -47.69 -39.01 -3.85
CA VAL A 29 -48.26 -39.95 -2.89
C VAL A 29 -47.18 -40.49 -1.97
N CYS A 30 -46.03 -40.93 -2.50
CA CYS A 30 -44.89 -41.36 -1.68
C CYS A 30 -44.41 -40.27 -0.71
N ALA A 31 -44.27 -39.03 -1.18
CA ALA A 31 -43.90 -37.89 -0.34
C ALA A 31 -44.97 -37.62 0.75
N SER A 32 -46.25 -37.73 0.40
CA SER A 32 -47.34 -37.53 1.36
C SER A 32 -47.51 -38.70 2.35
N ILE A 33 -47.18 -39.94 1.97
CA ILE A 33 -47.08 -41.10 2.89
C ILE A 33 -46.05 -40.77 3.98
N LEU A 34 -44.85 -40.32 3.58
CA LEU A 34 -43.80 -39.91 4.51
C LEU A 34 -44.24 -38.70 5.34
N THR A 35 -44.94 -37.75 4.73
CA THR A 35 -45.49 -36.56 5.42
C THR A 35 -46.46 -36.93 6.51
N PHE A 36 -47.42 -37.81 6.19
CA PHE A 36 -48.38 -38.33 7.15
C PHE A 36 -47.67 -39.08 8.28
N ALA A 37 -46.73 -39.96 7.94
CA ALA A 37 -46.00 -40.76 8.91
C ALA A 37 -45.17 -39.91 9.88
N TYR A 38 -44.41 -38.91 9.40
CA TYR A 38 -43.65 -38.03 10.30
C TYR A 38 -44.58 -37.12 11.12
N SER A 39 -45.69 -36.63 10.55
CA SER A 39 -46.63 -35.76 11.27
C SER A 39 -47.27 -36.51 12.44
N PHE A 40 -47.72 -37.75 12.20
CA PHE A 40 -48.27 -38.59 13.27
C PHE A 40 -47.19 -39.03 14.26
N ARG A 41 -45.96 -39.27 13.80
CA ARG A 41 -44.81 -39.53 14.68
C ARG A 41 -44.52 -38.36 15.62
N ILE A 42 -44.62 -37.11 15.16
CA ILE A 42 -44.45 -35.93 16.00
C ILE A 42 -45.52 -35.89 17.09
N VAL A 43 -46.80 -36.05 16.72
CA VAL A 43 -47.91 -36.01 17.68
C VAL A 43 -47.81 -37.16 18.69
N TYR A 44 -47.64 -38.40 18.21
CA TYR A 44 -47.52 -39.56 19.10
C TYR A 44 -46.23 -39.53 19.93
N GLY A 45 -45.12 -39.05 19.37
CA GLY A 45 -43.86 -38.93 20.09
C GLY A 45 -43.89 -37.85 21.18
N ALA A 46 -44.64 -36.77 20.95
CA ALA A 46 -44.79 -35.68 21.92
C ALA A 46 -45.83 -35.98 23.01
N PHE A 47 -46.96 -36.62 22.66
CA PHE A 47 -48.11 -36.80 23.57
C PHE A 47 -48.38 -38.26 23.97
N GLY A 48 -47.76 -39.23 23.30
CA GLY A 48 -47.90 -40.65 23.61
C GLY A 48 -46.91 -41.10 24.69
N GLY A 49 -47.29 -42.15 25.43
CA GLY A 49 -46.45 -42.75 26.47
C GLY A 49 -46.73 -42.22 27.88
N ARG A 50 -45.87 -42.57 28.84
CA ARG A 50 -45.99 -42.11 30.23
C ARG A 50 -45.28 -40.78 30.40
N THR A 51 -45.95 -39.81 31.00
CA THR A 51 -45.34 -38.52 31.36
C THR A 51 -44.23 -38.73 32.38
N THR A 52 -43.00 -38.39 32.02
CA THR A 52 -41.81 -38.52 32.89
C THR A 52 -41.39 -37.20 33.53
N GLN A 53 -42.05 -36.09 33.18
CA GLN A 53 -41.65 -34.74 33.61
C GLN A 53 -42.26 -34.38 34.99
N PRO A 54 -41.44 -34.11 36.02
CA PRO A 54 -41.93 -33.60 37.29
C PRO A 54 -42.24 -32.09 37.19
N ARG A 55 -43.34 -31.66 37.83
CA ARG A 55 -43.87 -30.27 37.87
C ARG A 55 -44.30 -29.73 36.50
N LEU A 56 -45.50 -30.12 36.09
CA LEU A 56 -46.20 -29.58 34.94
C LEU A 56 -46.80 -28.21 35.28
N HIS A 57 -46.63 -27.25 34.38
CA HIS A 57 -47.27 -25.94 34.47
C HIS A 57 -48.13 -25.74 33.22
N ASP A 58 -49.36 -25.29 33.42
CA ASP A 58 -50.22 -24.95 32.29
C ASP A 58 -49.71 -23.68 31.60
N PRO A 59 -49.59 -23.69 30.26
CA PRO A 59 -49.19 -22.50 29.52
C PRO A 59 -50.22 -21.39 29.72
N SER A 60 -49.74 -20.14 29.81
CA SER A 60 -50.60 -18.97 29.92
C SER A 60 -51.56 -18.88 28.73
N ILE A 61 -52.70 -18.20 28.93
CA ILE A 61 -53.70 -18.01 27.86
C ILE A 61 -53.08 -17.29 26.66
N ALA A 62 -52.22 -16.29 26.90
CA ALA A 62 -51.51 -15.55 25.85
C ALA A 62 -50.62 -16.44 24.96
N PHE A 63 -50.07 -17.53 25.49
CA PHE A 63 -49.29 -18.49 24.70
C PHE A 63 -50.19 -19.45 23.90
N ARG A 64 -51.33 -19.87 24.47
CA ARG A 64 -52.25 -20.82 23.82
C ARG A 64 -53.09 -20.18 22.72
N VAL A 65 -53.54 -18.94 22.91
CA VAL A 65 -54.49 -18.28 22.01
C VAL A 65 -54.00 -18.21 20.56
N PRO A 66 -52.76 -17.80 20.23
CA PRO A 66 -52.30 -17.76 18.83
C PRO A 66 -52.30 -19.15 18.15
N ALA A 67 -51.80 -20.18 18.85
CA ALA A 67 -51.81 -21.55 18.34
C ALA A 67 -53.25 -22.09 18.17
N ALA A 68 -54.12 -21.79 19.14
CA ALA A 68 -55.53 -22.15 19.08
C ALA A 68 -56.23 -21.49 17.89
N ILE A 69 -56.03 -20.18 17.68
CA ILE A 69 -56.56 -19.44 16.52
C ILE A 69 -56.07 -20.08 15.22
N ALA A 70 -54.77 -20.37 15.07
CA ALA A 70 -54.25 -20.99 13.86
C ALA A 70 -54.83 -22.39 13.61
N SER A 71 -54.93 -23.23 14.65
CA SER A 71 -55.51 -24.57 14.54
C SER A 71 -57.01 -24.54 14.24
N LEU A 72 -57.75 -23.62 14.88
CA LEU A 72 -59.19 -23.45 14.69
C LEU A 72 -59.49 -22.85 13.32
N ALA A 73 -58.70 -21.87 12.87
CA ALA A 73 -58.79 -21.33 11.52
C ALA A 73 -58.54 -22.42 10.47
N GLY A 74 -57.51 -23.27 10.66
CA GLY A 74 -57.25 -24.42 9.78
C GLY A 74 -58.40 -25.43 9.75
N LEU A 75 -59.07 -25.66 10.88
CA LEU A 75 -60.26 -26.53 10.95
C LEU A 75 -61.49 -25.89 10.27
N ILE A 76 -61.81 -24.64 10.61
CA ILE A 76 -62.97 -23.91 10.08
C ILE A 76 -62.82 -23.71 8.57
N LEU A 77 -61.69 -23.17 8.11
CA LEU A 77 -61.41 -22.98 6.68
C LEU A 77 -61.21 -24.30 5.94
N GLY A 78 -60.88 -25.38 6.65
CA GLY A 78 -60.86 -26.72 6.08
C GLY A 78 -62.26 -27.27 5.81
N ILE A 79 -63.21 -27.01 6.71
CA ILE A 79 -64.61 -27.43 6.59
C ILE A 79 -65.37 -26.55 5.59
N ASP A 80 -65.20 -25.23 5.69
CA ASP A 80 -65.82 -24.24 4.82
C ASP A 80 -64.77 -23.64 3.85
N SER A 81 -64.15 -24.52 3.07
CA SER A 81 -63.08 -24.13 2.14
C SER A 81 -63.57 -23.25 0.99
N GLY A 82 -64.88 -23.17 0.76
CA GLY A 82 -65.49 -22.30 -0.25
C GLY A 82 -65.25 -20.81 0.01
N VAL A 83 -65.07 -20.40 1.27
CA VAL A 83 -64.74 -19.00 1.64
C VAL A 83 -63.41 -18.54 1.03
N LEU A 84 -62.47 -19.47 0.82
CA LEU A 84 -61.16 -19.16 0.24
C LEU A 84 -61.17 -19.17 -1.30
N ALA A 85 -62.19 -19.73 -1.94
CA ALA A 85 -62.21 -19.92 -3.39
C ALA A 85 -62.05 -18.61 -4.19
N PRO A 86 -62.76 -17.49 -3.88
CA PRO A 86 -62.60 -16.25 -4.63
C PRO A 86 -61.18 -15.67 -4.57
N LEU A 87 -60.54 -15.80 -3.41
CA LEU A 87 -59.16 -15.35 -3.22
C LEU A 87 -58.18 -16.23 -4.02
N ILE A 88 -58.36 -17.55 -3.97
CA ILE A 88 -57.48 -18.47 -4.72
C ILE A 88 -57.68 -18.33 -6.22
N ASP A 89 -58.90 -18.13 -6.70
CA ASP A 89 -59.21 -17.88 -8.11
C ASP A 89 -58.53 -16.59 -8.61
N GLN A 90 -58.55 -15.53 -7.80
CA GLN A 90 -57.81 -14.28 -8.11
C GLN A 90 -56.30 -14.51 -8.15
N VAL A 91 -55.73 -15.23 -7.18
CA VAL A 91 -54.29 -15.56 -7.19
C VAL A 91 -53.92 -16.40 -8.41
N ALA A 92 -54.76 -17.38 -8.78
CA ALA A 92 -54.55 -18.20 -9.98
C ALA A 92 -54.62 -17.36 -11.25
N LEU A 93 -55.60 -16.46 -11.36
CA LEU A 93 -55.73 -15.49 -12.44
C LEU A 93 -54.50 -14.61 -12.59
N ASP A 94 -54.03 -14.00 -11.49
CA ASP A 94 -52.89 -13.09 -11.51
C ASP A 94 -51.57 -13.79 -11.82
N THR A 95 -51.42 -15.05 -11.42
CA THR A 95 -50.17 -15.81 -11.60
C THR A 95 -50.11 -16.57 -12.94
N GLN A 96 -51.26 -17.03 -13.47
CA GLN A 96 -51.33 -17.89 -14.67
C GLN A 96 -52.10 -17.28 -15.85
N GLY A 97 -52.88 -16.22 -15.65
CA GLY A 97 -53.62 -15.53 -16.71
C GLY A 97 -54.92 -16.21 -17.18
N SER A 98 -55.36 -17.30 -16.53
CA SER A 98 -56.61 -18.01 -16.84
C SER A 98 -57.42 -18.29 -15.58
N VAL A 99 -58.75 -18.15 -15.65
CA VAL A 99 -59.65 -18.53 -14.54
C VAL A 99 -59.68 -20.05 -14.46
N GLY A 100 -58.91 -20.64 -13.55
CA GLY A 100 -59.19 -22.00 -13.10
C GLY A 100 -60.41 -21.92 -12.19
N HIS A 101 -61.50 -22.63 -12.47
CA HIS A 101 -62.60 -22.75 -11.52
C HIS A 101 -62.14 -23.65 -10.36
N VAL A 102 -61.56 -23.07 -9.30
CA VAL A 102 -61.06 -23.85 -8.16
C VAL A 102 -62.22 -24.22 -7.24
N TYR A 103 -62.80 -25.40 -7.46
CA TYR A 103 -63.80 -25.96 -6.55
C TYR A 103 -63.14 -26.56 -5.31
N LEU A 104 -62.98 -25.75 -4.27
CA LEU A 104 -62.57 -26.19 -2.93
C LEU A 104 -63.78 -26.77 -2.18
N THR A 105 -64.21 -27.97 -2.52
CA THR A 105 -65.21 -28.70 -1.73
C THR A 105 -64.53 -29.73 -0.81
N LEU A 106 -65.17 -30.09 0.31
CA LEU A 106 -64.65 -31.15 1.19
C LEU A 106 -64.84 -32.56 0.60
N TRP A 107 -65.77 -32.68 -0.34
CA TRP A 107 -66.16 -33.92 -0.99
C TRP A 107 -66.36 -33.67 -2.48
N HIS A 108 -65.55 -34.34 -3.30
CA HIS A 108 -65.59 -34.27 -4.77
C HIS A 108 -66.17 -35.54 -5.42
N GLY A 109 -66.68 -36.49 -4.63
CA GLY A 109 -67.09 -37.82 -5.08
C GLY A 109 -65.92 -38.82 -5.16
N PHE A 110 -66.14 -39.98 -5.77
CA PHE A 110 -65.10 -41.01 -5.94
C PHE A 110 -64.13 -40.62 -7.07
N THR A 111 -63.10 -39.83 -6.75
CA THR A 111 -62.06 -39.38 -7.69
C THR A 111 -60.77 -40.19 -7.53
N PRO A 112 -59.89 -40.25 -8.57
CA PRO A 112 -58.54 -40.79 -8.42
C PRO A 112 -57.73 -40.07 -7.32
N ALA A 113 -57.92 -38.75 -7.16
CA ALA A 113 -57.28 -37.95 -6.12
C ALA A 113 -57.71 -38.35 -4.69
N LEU A 114 -58.99 -38.71 -4.49
CA LEU A 114 -59.48 -39.28 -3.24
C LEU A 114 -58.81 -40.64 -2.97
N GLY A 115 -58.68 -41.49 -3.99
CA GLY A 115 -57.98 -42.76 -3.90
C GLY A 115 -56.51 -42.60 -3.49
N MET A 116 -55.80 -41.64 -4.10
CA MET A 116 -54.42 -41.28 -3.74
C MET A 116 -54.30 -40.78 -2.29
N SER A 117 -55.29 -40.02 -1.82
CA SER A 117 -55.36 -39.56 -0.42
C SER A 117 -55.58 -40.72 0.55
N LEU A 118 -56.48 -41.65 0.22
CA LEU A 118 -56.73 -42.85 1.02
C LEU A 118 -55.49 -43.75 1.10
N ILE A 119 -54.76 -43.92 -0.03
CA ILE A 119 -53.48 -44.62 -0.08
C ILE A 119 -52.46 -43.90 0.82
N ALA A 120 -52.34 -42.59 0.72
CA ALA A 120 -51.39 -41.82 1.53
C ALA A 120 -51.63 -41.99 3.04
N ILE A 121 -52.91 -41.93 3.48
CA ILE A 121 -53.30 -42.10 4.88
C ILE A 121 -53.10 -43.55 5.34
N SER A 122 -53.59 -44.53 4.56
CA SER A 122 -53.49 -45.95 4.93
C SER A 122 -52.04 -46.44 4.97
N CYS A 123 -51.25 -46.20 3.91
CA CYS A 123 -49.84 -46.54 3.87
C CYS A 123 -49.03 -45.75 4.90
N GLY A 124 -49.31 -44.45 5.10
CA GLY A 124 -48.68 -43.65 6.14
C GLY A 124 -48.95 -44.17 7.56
N THR A 125 -50.19 -44.62 7.81
CA THR A 125 -50.57 -45.26 9.08
C THR A 125 -49.83 -46.58 9.27
N VAL A 126 -49.75 -47.44 8.25
CA VAL A 126 -48.99 -48.69 8.31
C VAL A 126 -47.50 -48.41 8.57
N LEU A 127 -46.91 -47.43 7.87
CA LEU A 127 -45.52 -47.03 8.05
C LEU A 127 -45.24 -46.53 9.47
N PHE A 128 -46.18 -45.77 10.05
CA PHE A 128 -46.10 -45.35 11.45
C PHE A 128 -46.27 -46.52 12.45
N LEU A 129 -47.21 -47.44 12.22
CA LEU A 129 -47.38 -48.61 13.08
C LEU A 129 -46.14 -49.51 13.07
N GLN A 130 -45.42 -49.56 11.94
CA GLN A 130 -44.16 -50.27 11.77
C GLN A 130 -42.91 -49.40 12.03
N ARG A 131 -43.07 -48.21 12.64
CA ARG A 131 -41.98 -47.23 12.83
C ARG A 131 -40.70 -47.80 13.44
N THR A 132 -40.78 -48.75 14.37
CA THR A 132 -39.59 -49.35 15.00
C THR A 132 -38.73 -50.15 14.04
N ARG A 133 -39.31 -50.73 12.98
CA ARG A 133 -38.58 -51.41 11.91
C ARG A 133 -38.04 -50.40 10.89
N VAL A 134 -38.84 -49.38 10.57
CA VAL A 134 -38.47 -48.29 9.66
C VAL A 134 -37.28 -47.51 10.23
N ASP A 135 -37.33 -47.14 11.50
CA ASP A 135 -36.26 -46.40 12.19
C ASP A 135 -34.94 -47.20 12.17
N ARG A 136 -34.97 -48.51 12.47
CA ARG A 136 -33.76 -49.35 12.36
C ARG A 136 -33.17 -49.42 10.97
N LEU A 137 -34.00 -49.27 9.93
CA LEU A 137 -33.53 -49.20 8.54
C LEU A 137 -32.98 -47.81 8.21
N LEU A 138 -33.61 -46.74 8.71
CA LEU A 138 -33.20 -45.34 8.53
C LEU A 138 -31.98 -44.95 9.38
N ASP A 139 -31.72 -45.65 10.49
CA ASP A 139 -30.52 -45.49 11.33
C ASP A 139 -29.25 -45.97 10.60
N ARG A 140 -29.40 -46.76 9.53
CA ARG A 140 -28.30 -47.02 8.60
C ARG A 140 -28.08 -45.74 7.80
N GLU A 141 -26.83 -45.32 7.62
CA GLU A 141 -26.50 -44.13 6.82
C GLU A 141 -26.91 -44.30 5.33
N LEU A 142 -28.19 -44.12 5.04
CA LEU A 142 -28.76 -44.27 3.70
C LEU A 142 -28.23 -43.21 2.73
N PHE A 143 -27.84 -42.05 3.26
CA PHE A 143 -27.26 -40.93 2.54
C PHE A 143 -26.00 -40.44 3.26
N PRO A 144 -24.80 -40.94 2.89
CA PRO A 144 -23.55 -40.63 3.58
C PRO A 144 -23.08 -39.17 3.38
N VAL A 145 -23.71 -38.42 2.48
CA VAL A 145 -23.37 -37.03 2.19
C VAL A 145 -24.58 -36.15 2.50
N ARG A 146 -24.43 -35.23 3.46
CA ARG A 146 -25.45 -34.21 3.77
C ARG A 146 -25.17 -32.94 2.97
N GLY A 147 -26.21 -32.18 2.65
CA GLY A 147 -26.06 -30.90 1.93
C GLY A 147 -25.14 -29.90 2.63
N VAL A 148 -25.15 -29.91 3.97
CA VAL A 148 -24.24 -29.09 4.80
C VAL A 148 -22.77 -29.47 4.58
N ASP A 149 -22.46 -30.76 4.44
CA ASP A 149 -21.08 -31.22 4.21
C ASP A 149 -20.54 -30.73 2.87
N VAL A 150 -21.39 -30.67 1.84
CA VAL A 150 -21.04 -30.15 0.52
C VAL A 150 -20.75 -28.65 0.60
N PHE A 151 -21.63 -27.89 1.24
CA PHE A 151 -21.45 -26.45 1.44
C PHE A 151 -20.15 -26.15 2.19
N GLU A 152 -19.91 -26.82 3.32
CA GLU A 152 -18.70 -26.63 4.13
C GLU A 152 -17.42 -26.98 3.35
N ARG A 153 -17.45 -28.04 2.53
CA ARG A 153 -16.30 -28.38 1.66
C ARG A 153 -16.03 -27.30 0.62
N ILE A 154 -17.06 -26.75 0.00
CA ILE A 154 -16.90 -25.66 -0.99
C ILE A 154 -16.33 -24.44 -0.28
N HIS A 155 -16.92 -24.04 0.84
CA HIS A 155 -16.50 -22.89 1.62
C HIS A 155 -15.03 -23.03 2.08
N ALA A 156 -14.65 -24.18 2.64
CA ALA A 156 -13.27 -24.47 3.02
C ALA A 156 -12.31 -24.46 1.82
N SER A 157 -12.73 -24.99 0.68
CA SER A 157 -11.92 -25.00 -0.55
C SER A 157 -11.66 -23.59 -1.07
N VAL A 158 -12.66 -22.71 -1.00
CA VAL A 158 -12.51 -21.29 -1.36
C VAL A 158 -11.50 -20.60 -0.43
N ILE A 159 -11.56 -20.85 0.88
CA ILE A 159 -10.59 -20.29 1.84
C ILE A 159 -9.17 -20.80 1.53
N VAL A 160 -9.01 -22.10 1.30
CA VAL A 160 -7.69 -22.68 0.96
C VAL A 160 -7.16 -22.12 -0.36
N PHE A 161 -8.02 -21.96 -1.35
CA PHE A 161 -7.66 -21.33 -2.62
C PHE A 161 -7.22 -19.88 -2.41
N GLY A 162 -7.99 -19.08 -1.66
CA GLY A 162 -7.63 -17.72 -1.29
C GLY A 162 -6.29 -17.64 -0.54
N ALA A 163 -6.03 -18.57 0.38
CA ALA A 163 -4.77 -18.64 1.11
C ALA A 163 -3.58 -19.00 0.19
N ARG A 164 -3.78 -19.86 -0.82
CA ARG A 164 -2.74 -20.19 -1.81
C ARG A 164 -2.42 -18.99 -2.71
N VAL A 165 -3.46 -18.32 -3.22
CA VAL A 165 -3.29 -17.12 -4.05
C VAL A 165 -2.61 -16.01 -3.25
N GLY A 166 -3.09 -15.71 -2.05
CA GLY A 166 -2.49 -14.71 -1.17
C GLY A 166 -1.07 -15.07 -0.71
N GLY A 167 -0.76 -16.37 -0.61
CA GLY A 167 0.57 -16.86 -0.23
C GLY A 167 1.69 -16.43 -1.20
N LEU A 168 1.38 -16.23 -2.48
CA LEU A 168 2.34 -15.81 -3.51
C LEU A 168 2.95 -14.43 -3.21
N THR A 169 2.15 -13.51 -2.67
CA THR A 169 2.55 -12.11 -2.40
C THR A 169 2.64 -11.79 -0.90
N ARG A 170 2.39 -12.75 -0.01
CA ARG A 170 2.42 -12.55 1.47
C ARG A 170 3.79 -12.16 2.05
N THR A 171 4.86 -12.39 1.29
CA THR A 171 6.24 -12.08 1.67
C THR A 171 6.44 -10.60 1.99
N GLN A 172 7.12 -10.29 3.10
CA GLN A 172 7.54 -8.92 3.44
C GLN A 172 8.88 -8.52 2.79
N SER A 173 9.45 -9.39 1.95
CA SER A 173 10.72 -9.12 1.27
C SER A 173 10.50 -8.27 0.01
N PRO A 174 11.10 -7.07 -0.09
CA PRO A 174 10.97 -6.22 -1.27
C PRO A 174 11.47 -6.89 -2.55
N THR A 175 12.50 -7.73 -2.46
CA THR A 175 13.09 -8.39 -3.63
C THR A 175 12.12 -9.29 -4.39
N ARG A 176 11.14 -9.90 -3.70
CA ARG A 176 10.13 -10.74 -4.36
C ARG A 176 9.07 -9.90 -5.09
N HIS A 177 8.75 -8.73 -4.55
CA HIS A 177 7.82 -7.79 -5.16
C HIS A 177 8.40 -7.07 -6.37
N LEU A 178 9.73 -6.92 -6.43
CA LEU A 178 10.43 -6.38 -7.60
C LEU A 178 10.53 -7.37 -8.78
N ALA A 179 10.26 -8.66 -8.57
CA ALA A 179 10.36 -9.65 -9.63
C ALA A 179 9.35 -9.41 -10.76
N LEU A 180 8.10 -9.07 -10.43
CA LEU A 180 7.05 -8.84 -11.43
C LEU A 180 7.32 -7.59 -12.29
N PRO A 181 7.61 -6.39 -11.73
CA PRO A 181 8.00 -5.22 -12.54
C PRO A 181 9.20 -5.50 -13.46
N VAL A 182 10.21 -6.22 -12.96
CA VAL A 182 11.37 -6.63 -13.76
C VAL A 182 10.97 -7.55 -14.91
N LEU A 183 10.14 -8.56 -14.65
CA LEU A 183 9.65 -9.48 -15.69
C LEU A 183 8.83 -8.74 -16.76
N VAL A 184 8.00 -7.79 -16.36
CA VAL A 184 7.24 -6.95 -17.29
C VAL A 184 8.18 -6.10 -18.15
N LEU A 185 9.20 -5.47 -17.55
CA LEU A 185 10.18 -4.66 -18.29
C LEU A 185 10.97 -5.50 -19.30
N VAL A 186 11.40 -6.71 -18.91
CA VAL A 186 12.05 -7.67 -19.80
C VAL A 186 11.10 -8.11 -20.92
N GLY A 187 9.84 -8.39 -20.59
CA GLY A 187 8.82 -8.80 -21.57
C GLY A 187 8.52 -7.72 -22.61
N VAL A 188 8.37 -6.46 -22.19
CA VAL A 188 8.19 -5.31 -23.09
C VAL A 188 9.40 -5.14 -24.01
N THR A 189 10.60 -5.25 -23.47
CA THR A 189 11.84 -5.13 -24.25
C THR A 189 12.02 -6.28 -25.23
N ALA A 190 11.71 -7.51 -24.80
CA ALA A 190 11.72 -8.68 -25.67
C ALA A 190 10.69 -8.54 -26.80
N ALA A 191 9.48 -8.08 -26.50
CA ALA A 191 8.46 -7.81 -27.51
C ALA A 191 8.91 -6.74 -28.52
N PHE A 192 9.55 -5.67 -28.04
CA PHE A 192 10.15 -4.64 -28.89
C PHE A 192 11.23 -5.22 -29.82
N VAL A 193 12.18 -5.99 -29.29
CA VAL A 193 13.25 -6.62 -30.09
C VAL A 193 12.68 -7.61 -31.11
N VAL A 194 11.73 -8.45 -30.71
CA VAL A 194 11.08 -9.45 -31.59
C VAL A 194 10.24 -8.80 -32.68
N SER A 195 9.64 -7.64 -32.41
CA SER A 195 8.82 -6.92 -33.40
C SER A 195 9.63 -6.43 -34.61
N GLY A 196 10.97 -6.39 -34.52
CA GLY A 196 11.83 -5.96 -35.63
C GLY A 196 11.66 -4.49 -36.01
N MET A 197 11.14 -3.66 -35.09
CA MET A 197 10.92 -2.24 -35.34
C MET A 197 12.23 -1.55 -35.73
N SER A 198 12.25 -0.92 -36.90
CA SER A 198 13.42 -0.19 -37.39
C SER A 198 13.63 1.09 -36.60
N LEU A 199 14.84 1.29 -36.08
CA LEU A 199 15.23 2.51 -35.38
C LEU A 199 15.79 3.55 -36.37
N PRO A 200 15.41 4.84 -36.27
CA PRO A 200 16.05 5.90 -37.04
C PRO A 200 17.56 5.96 -36.75
N PRO A 201 18.43 6.31 -37.70
CA PRO A 201 19.88 6.38 -37.46
C PRO A 201 20.24 7.44 -36.41
N ILE A 202 21.36 7.23 -35.70
CA ILE A 202 21.93 8.22 -34.78
C ILE A 202 22.80 9.19 -35.61
N PRO A 203 22.61 10.52 -35.54
CA PRO A 203 23.51 11.48 -36.15
C PRO A 203 24.93 11.36 -35.56
N VAL A 204 25.97 11.40 -36.38
CA VAL A 204 27.38 11.15 -35.94
C VAL A 204 28.14 12.48 -35.77
N PRO A 205 29.04 12.62 -34.77
CA PRO A 205 29.32 11.74 -33.62
C PRO A 205 28.62 12.17 -32.33
N VAL A 206 28.18 11.19 -31.52
CA VAL A 206 27.51 11.38 -30.22
C VAL A 206 28.38 10.98 -29.02
N THR A 207 29.65 10.60 -29.25
CA THR A 207 30.57 10.13 -28.22
C THR A 207 31.93 10.79 -28.37
N GLU A 208 32.47 11.28 -27.27
CA GLU A 208 33.80 11.86 -27.15
C GLU A 208 34.77 10.85 -26.50
N PRO A 209 36.10 10.94 -26.72
CA PRO A 209 37.07 10.04 -26.11
C PRO A 209 37.02 10.01 -24.57
N ILE A 210 36.68 11.15 -23.94
CA ILE A 210 36.54 11.26 -22.49
C ILE A 210 35.39 10.42 -21.94
N ASP A 211 34.34 10.17 -22.73
CA ASP A 211 33.17 9.41 -22.30
C ASP A 211 33.55 7.96 -21.95
N TRP A 212 34.50 7.37 -22.69
CA TRP A 212 35.01 6.02 -22.41
C TRP A 212 35.78 5.95 -21.09
N LEU A 213 36.55 7.00 -20.77
CA LEU A 213 37.25 7.09 -19.48
C LEU A 213 36.25 7.20 -18.33
N LEU A 214 35.23 8.04 -18.47
CA LEU A 214 34.19 8.21 -17.46
C LEU A 214 33.34 6.95 -17.29
N LEU A 215 32.97 6.29 -18.38
CA LEU A 215 32.28 5.01 -18.36
C LEU A 215 33.10 3.94 -17.63
N ALA A 216 34.40 3.87 -17.91
CA ALA A 216 35.30 2.94 -17.22
C ALA A 216 35.36 3.26 -15.72
N LEU A 217 35.50 4.54 -15.34
CA LEU A 217 35.54 4.97 -13.93
C LEU A 217 34.26 4.60 -13.18
N VAL A 218 33.09 4.91 -13.76
CA VAL A 218 31.78 4.54 -13.20
C VAL A 218 31.65 3.03 -13.09
N THR A 219 32.03 2.29 -14.13
CA THR A 219 31.93 0.82 -14.16
C THR A 219 32.79 0.18 -13.08
N VAL A 220 34.04 0.62 -12.93
CA VAL A 220 34.96 0.12 -11.88
C VAL A 220 34.41 0.46 -10.49
N GLY A 221 33.90 1.67 -10.29
CA GLY A 221 33.27 2.08 -9.02
C GLY A 221 32.07 1.20 -8.67
N VAL A 222 31.15 1.00 -9.60
CA VAL A 222 29.95 0.15 -9.42
C VAL A 222 30.34 -1.30 -9.13
N LEU A 223 31.30 -1.87 -9.88
CA LEU A 223 31.83 -3.21 -9.63
C LEU A 223 32.42 -3.32 -8.22
N GLY A 224 33.14 -2.30 -7.76
CA GLY A 224 33.63 -2.22 -6.39
C GLY A 224 32.50 -2.23 -5.35
N VAL A 225 31.46 -1.41 -5.55
CA VAL A 225 30.31 -1.32 -4.64
C VAL A 225 29.57 -2.66 -4.53
N VAL A 226 29.36 -3.38 -5.64
CA VAL A 226 28.58 -4.63 -5.63
C VAL A 226 29.38 -5.85 -5.16
N THR A 227 30.71 -5.79 -5.17
CA THR A 227 31.59 -6.89 -4.75
C THR A 227 32.08 -6.77 -3.30
N THR A 228 32.09 -5.56 -2.74
CA THR A 228 32.62 -5.35 -1.39
C THR A 228 31.74 -5.98 -0.30
N ALA A 229 32.39 -6.56 0.70
CA ALA A 229 31.71 -7.12 1.88
C ALA A 229 31.53 -6.11 3.01
N SER A 230 32.20 -4.95 2.95
CA SER A 230 32.20 -3.92 3.99
C SER A 230 31.25 -2.78 3.63
N ARG A 231 30.41 -2.38 4.59
CA ARG A 231 29.43 -1.28 4.38
C ARG A 231 30.10 0.07 4.22
N LEU A 232 31.16 0.33 4.97
CA LEU A 232 31.93 1.58 4.87
C LEU A 232 32.67 1.66 3.54
N ALA A 233 33.25 0.55 3.08
CA ALA A 233 33.88 0.50 1.76
C ALA A 233 32.86 0.70 0.64
N ALA A 234 31.67 0.09 0.75
CA ALA A 234 30.58 0.30 -0.21
C ALA A 234 30.16 1.77 -0.26
N LEU A 235 30.03 2.44 0.90
CA LEU A 235 29.68 3.84 0.95
C LEU A 235 30.76 4.75 0.33
N ALA A 236 32.04 4.47 0.60
CA ALA A 236 33.14 5.22 0.00
C ALA A 236 33.19 5.07 -1.53
N LEU A 237 33.02 3.83 -2.02
CA LEU A 237 32.97 3.53 -3.45
C LEU A 237 31.73 4.13 -4.12
N LEU A 238 30.59 4.18 -3.42
CA LEU A 238 29.39 4.88 -3.88
C LEU A 238 29.67 6.38 -4.05
N GLY A 239 30.38 6.99 -3.10
CA GLY A 239 30.91 8.34 -3.22
C GLY A 239 31.71 8.53 -4.51
N VAL A 240 32.69 7.65 -4.78
CA VAL A 240 33.48 7.71 -6.02
C VAL A 240 32.59 7.62 -7.27
N VAL A 241 31.57 6.75 -7.28
CA VAL A 241 30.60 6.67 -8.37
C VAL A 241 29.83 7.97 -8.52
N GLY A 242 29.33 8.56 -7.43
CA GLY A 242 28.60 9.83 -7.46
C GLY A 242 29.43 11.00 -8.00
N PHE A 243 30.71 11.09 -7.62
CA PHE A 243 31.65 12.07 -8.17
C PHE A 243 31.95 11.83 -9.65
N ALA A 244 32.08 10.56 -10.07
CA ALA A 244 32.27 10.22 -11.48
C ALA A 244 31.04 10.60 -12.33
N VAL A 245 29.82 10.38 -11.80
CA VAL A 245 28.57 10.81 -12.44
C VAL A 245 28.45 12.34 -12.48
N ALA A 246 28.87 13.06 -11.44
CA ALA A 246 28.93 14.52 -11.48
C ALA A 246 29.86 15.02 -12.60
N LEU A 247 31.00 14.35 -12.80
CA LEU A 247 31.92 14.65 -13.90
C LEU A 247 31.29 14.40 -15.28
N VAL A 248 30.49 13.34 -15.43
CA VAL A 248 29.68 13.12 -16.64
C VAL A 248 28.75 14.30 -16.90
N PHE A 249 28.03 14.81 -15.89
CA PHE A 249 27.16 15.97 -16.07
C PHE A 249 27.93 17.24 -16.47
N PHE A 250 29.11 17.48 -15.90
CA PHE A 250 29.95 18.61 -16.31
C PHE A 250 30.42 18.49 -17.78
N VAL A 251 30.83 17.29 -18.20
CA VAL A 251 31.23 17.05 -19.61
C VAL A 251 30.05 17.19 -20.57
N LEU A 252 28.85 16.80 -20.16
CA LEU A 252 27.62 17.00 -20.92
C LEU A 252 27.11 18.46 -20.93
N GLY A 253 27.82 19.39 -20.28
CA GLY A 253 27.46 20.81 -20.25
C GLY A 253 26.32 21.15 -19.29
N ALA A 254 26.11 20.34 -18.25
CA ALA A 254 25.07 20.54 -17.25
C ALA A 254 25.68 20.91 -15.87
N PRO A 255 26.21 22.14 -15.70
CA PRO A 255 26.94 22.53 -14.49
C PRO A 255 26.06 22.54 -13.22
N ASP A 256 24.81 23.00 -13.30
CA ASP A 256 23.89 22.98 -12.16
C ASP A 256 23.57 21.56 -11.70
N VAL A 257 23.33 20.64 -12.65
CA VAL A 257 23.10 19.23 -12.36
C VAL A 257 24.37 18.58 -11.79
N GLY A 258 25.55 18.93 -12.30
CA GLY A 258 26.83 18.44 -11.76
C GLY A 258 27.09 18.92 -10.33
N LEU A 259 26.84 20.20 -10.04
CA LEU A 259 27.01 20.79 -8.70
C LEU A 259 26.02 20.19 -7.70
N THR A 260 24.74 20.08 -8.07
CA THR A 260 23.73 19.43 -7.23
C THR A 260 24.10 17.97 -6.94
N GLN A 261 24.50 17.21 -7.96
CA GLN A 261 24.91 15.81 -7.80
C GLN A 261 26.09 15.67 -6.82
N LEU A 262 27.10 16.52 -6.93
CA LEU A 262 28.26 16.51 -6.03
C LEU A 262 27.83 16.79 -4.58
N LEU A 263 27.02 17.83 -4.37
CA LEU A 263 26.60 18.23 -3.02
C LEU A 263 25.65 17.22 -2.37
N VAL A 264 24.72 16.65 -3.16
CA VAL A 264 23.84 15.57 -2.72
C VAL A 264 24.64 14.33 -2.35
N GLU A 265 25.66 13.97 -3.14
CA GLU A 265 26.53 12.84 -2.84
C GLU A 265 27.26 13.05 -1.50
N VAL A 266 27.86 14.23 -1.29
CA VAL A 266 28.53 14.56 -0.02
C VAL A 266 27.57 14.45 1.16
N LEU A 267 26.37 15.03 1.06
CA LEU A 267 25.39 15.00 2.15
C LEU A 267 24.83 13.60 2.40
N THR A 268 24.60 12.83 1.33
CA THR A 268 24.13 11.45 1.44
C THR A 268 25.18 10.57 2.09
N VAL A 269 26.46 10.73 1.76
CA VAL A 269 27.56 10.06 2.47
C VAL A 269 27.55 10.42 3.96
N VAL A 270 27.45 11.70 4.31
CA VAL A 270 27.40 12.13 5.72
C VAL A 270 26.22 11.48 6.45
N VAL A 271 25.02 11.58 5.90
CA VAL A 271 23.80 11.00 6.50
C VAL A 271 23.91 9.48 6.60
N ALA A 272 24.38 8.82 5.54
CA ALA A 272 24.57 7.38 5.50
C ALA A 272 25.57 6.91 6.57
N VAL A 273 26.68 7.63 6.81
CA VAL A 273 27.61 7.30 7.90
C VAL A 273 26.92 7.34 9.26
N LEU A 274 26.06 8.34 9.52
CA LEU A 274 25.32 8.47 10.78
C LEU A 274 24.36 7.29 11.03
N VAL A 275 23.86 6.66 9.97
CA VAL A 275 23.03 5.45 10.03
C VAL A 275 23.90 4.19 10.13
N LEU A 276 24.93 4.08 9.29
CA LEU A 276 25.81 2.90 9.19
C LEU A 276 26.56 2.61 10.50
N ARG A 277 26.93 3.64 11.28
CA ARG A 277 27.56 3.45 12.61
C ARG A 277 26.70 2.70 13.64
N ARG A 278 25.40 2.49 13.34
CA ARG A 278 24.47 1.69 14.17
C ARG A 278 24.29 0.26 13.65
N LEU A 279 24.90 -0.07 12.52
CA LEU A 279 24.74 -1.34 11.83
C LEU A 279 26.06 -2.13 11.82
N PRO A 280 26.02 -3.48 11.69
CA PRO A 280 27.23 -4.30 11.59
C PRO A 280 28.13 -3.87 10.43
N VAL A 281 29.45 -3.91 10.62
CA VAL A 281 30.45 -3.49 9.63
C VAL A 281 30.34 -4.24 8.29
N LYS A 282 29.99 -5.53 8.32
CA LYS A 282 29.89 -6.37 7.12
C LYS A 282 28.44 -6.58 6.67
N PHE A 283 28.27 -6.78 5.36
CA PHE A 283 27.01 -7.28 4.82
C PHE A 283 26.80 -8.75 5.17
N ARG A 284 25.54 -9.19 5.19
CA ARG A 284 25.21 -10.62 5.31
C ARG A 284 25.54 -11.31 4.00
N THR A 285 26.23 -12.44 4.07
CA THR A 285 26.59 -13.25 2.90
C THR A 285 25.40 -14.10 2.45
N PRO A 286 24.84 -13.88 1.24
CA PRO A 286 23.78 -14.74 0.70
C PRO A 286 24.34 -16.10 0.24
N SER A 287 23.46 -17.07 0.02
CA SER A 287 23.84 -18.33 -0.62
C SER A 287 24.31 -18.09 -2.06
N ALA A 288 25.19 -18.97 -2.56
CA ALA A 288 25.75 -18.85 -3.91
C ALA A 288 24.66 -18.85 -5.00
N ILE A 289 23.64 -19.70 -4.86
CA ILE A 289 22.50 -19.75 -5.79
C ILE A 289 21.78 -18.40 -5.85
N ARG A 290 21.44 -17.83 -4.68
CA ARG A 290 20.73 -16.54 -4.62
C ARG A 290 21.56 -15.41 -5.20
N ARG A 291 22.87 -15.40 -4.93
CA ARG A 291 23.79 -14.40 -5.48
C ARG A 291 23.86 -14.48 -7.00
N ASN A 292 24.02 -15.69 -7.54
CA ASN A 292 24.15 -15.89 -8.98
C ASN A 292 22.84 -15.56 -9.72
N LEU A 293 21.69 -15.95 -9.17
CA LEU A 293 20.39 -15.54 -9.71
C LEU A 293 20.21 -14.03 -9.72
N ALA A 294 20.57 -13.35 -8.62
CA ALA A 294 20.51 -11.89 -8.55
C ALA A 294 21.46 -11.23 -9.57
N ALA A 295 22.65 -11.78 -9.78
CA ALA A 295 23.59 -11.29 -10.79
C ALA A 295 23.04 -11.44 -12.21
N VAL A 296 22.46 -12.60 -12.55
CA VAL A 296 21.82 -12.82 -13.86
C VAL A 296 20.69 -11.82 -14.08
N VAL A 297 19.80 -11.66 -13.08
CA VAL A 297 18.70 -10.68 -13.17
C VAL A 297 19.23 -9.26 -13.31
N ALA A 298 20.25 -8.87 -12.56
CA ALA A 298 20.85 -7.54 -12.65
C ALA A 298 21.45 -7.26 -14.03
N VAL A 299 22.16 -8.23 -14.62
CA VAL A 299 22.71 -8.12 -15.98
C VAL A 299 21.60 -8.00 -17.01
N VAL A 300 20.55 -8.81 -16.91
CA VAL A 300 19.39 -8.74 -17.83
C VAL A 300 18.70 -7.39 -17.73
N VAL A 301 18.42 -6.90 -16.52
CA VAL A 301 17.79 -5.58 -16.31
C VAL A 301 18.70 -4.44 -16.79
N GLY A 302 20.00 -4.52 -16.53
CA GLY A 302 20.98 -3.55 -17.00
C GLY A 302 21.06 -3.51 -18.53
N ALA A 303 21.05 -4.68 -19.19
CA ALA A 303 21.01 -4.77 -20.65
C ALA A 303 19.72 -4.20 -21.22
N VAL A 304 18.58 -4.47 -20.59
CA VAL A 304 17.28 -3.89 -20.97
C VAL A 304 17.30 -2.37 -20.84
N ALA A 305 17.80 -1.82 -19.74
CA ALA A 305 17.93 -0.38 -19.55
C ALA A 305 18.87 0.24 -20.60
N ALA A 306 20.02 -0.38 -20.86
CA ALA A 306 20.98 0.08 -21.86
C ALA A 306 20.38 0.06 -23.27
N LEU A 307 19.68 -1.01 -23.65
CA LEU A 307 18.97 -1.10 -24.93
C LEU A 307 17.86 -0.05 -25.04
N GLY A 308 17.12 0.18 -23.95
CA GLY A 308 16.09 1.22 -23.88
C GLY A 308 16.68 2.62 -24.10
N THR A 309 17.74 2.96 -23.37
CA THR A 309 18.46 4.23 -23.55
C THR A 309 19.01 4.36 -24.98
N TYR A 310 19.65 3.31 -25.51
CA TYR A 310 20.17 3.30 -26.88
C TYR A 310 19.08 3.44 -27.95
N ALA A 311 17.92 2.82 -27.74
CA ALA A 311 16.81 2.86 -28.68
C ALA A 311 16.11 4.23 -28.67
N LEU A 312 15.98 4.87 -27.50
CA LEU A 312 15.12 6.04 -27.29
C LEU A 312 15.86 7.39 -27.27
N THR A 313 17.21 7.40 -27.25
CA THR A 313 18.01 8.64 -27.18
C THR A 313 18.88 8.84 -28.41
N GLY A 314 19.25 10.09 -28.69
CA GLY A 314 20.18 10.44 -29.79
C GLY A 314 19.61 10.30 -31.21
N ARG A 315 18.29 10.17 -31.38
CA ARG A 315 17.65 9.93 -32.70
C ARG A 315 16.73 11.06 -33.18
N ARG A 316 16.75 12.20 -32.50
CA ARG A 316 15.96 13.39 -32.85
C ARG A 316 16.78 14.65 -32.62
N GLU A 317 16.41 15.72 -33.31
CA GLU A 317 16.90 17.05 -33.02
C GLU A 317 16.35 17.58 -31.68
N ARG A 318 16.77 18.80 -31.32
CA ARG A 318 16.26 19.49 -30.13
C ARG A 318 14.73 19.56 -30.18
N SER A 319 14.10 19.46 -29.01
CA SER A 319 12.64 19.58 -28.93
C SER A 319 12.24 21.05 -29.13
N PRO A 320 11.05 21.34 -29.67
CA PRO A 320 10.54 22.71 -29.80
C PRO A 320 10.60 23.50 -28.48
N ALA A 321 10.33 22.83 -27.35
CA ALA A 321 10.45 23.45 -26.02
C ALA A 321 11.89 23.85 -25.67
N ALA A 322 12.88 23.06 -26.08
CA ALA A 322 14.28 23.39 -25.81
C ALA A 322 14.72 24.60 -26.64
N ASP A 323 14.31 24.67 -27.91
CA ASP A 323 14.59 25.82 -28.76
C ASP A 323 13.93 27.09 -28.22
N TYR A 324 12.69 26.99 -27.73
CA TYR A 324 11.99 28.10 -27.05
C TYR A 324 12.74 28.58 -25.79
N PHE A 325 13.11 27.68 -24.88
CA PHE A 325 13.84 28.08 -23.67
C PHE A 325 15.20 28.71 -23.99
N ILE A 326 15.92 28.22 -25.00
CA ILE A 326 17.20 28.82 -25.40
C ILE A 326 16.99 30.22 -25.98
N ALA A 327 15.95 30.42 -26.80
CA ALA A 327 15.71 31.69 -27.47
C ALA A 327 15.14 32.77 -26.55
N GLU A 328 14.26 32.39 -25.62
CA GLU A 328 13.32 33.33 -25.00
C GLU A 328 13.56 33.57 -23.49
N THR A 329 14.40 32.75 -22.84
CA THR A 329 14.63 32.84 -21.37
C THR A 329 15.03 34.25 -20.91
N GLU A 330 16.03 34.85 -21.54
CA GLU A 330 16.53 36.16 -21.12
C GLU A 330 15.50 37.27 -21.36
N ALA A 331 14.76 37.20 -22.47
CA ALA A 331 13.77 38.19 -22.83
C ALA A 331 12.53 38.17 -21.90
N GLU A 332 12.06 36.97 -21.53
CA GLU A 332 10.84 36.82 -20.71
C GLU A 332 11.11 36.95 -19.21
N THR A 333 12.29 36.53 -18.73
CA THR A 333 12.55 36.41 -17.28
C THR A 333 13.68 37.31 -16.77
N GLY A 334 14.45 37.92 -17.67
CA GLY A 334 15.68 38.66 -17.34
C GLY A 334 16.83 37.78 -16.87
N GLY A 335 16.67 36.45 -16.85
CA GLY A 335 17.66 35.48 -16.40
C GLY A 335 18.47 34.91 -17.55
N THR A 336 19.78 34.76 -17.34
CA THR A 336 20.69 34.12 -18.31
C THR A 336 20.96 32.65 -17.97
N ASN A 337 20.65 32.20 -16.75
CA ASN A 337 20.74 30.79 -16.39
C ASN A 337 19.46 30.04 -16.79
N ILE A 338 19.46 29.47 -18.00
CA ILE A 338 18.33 28.72 -18.56
C ILE A 338 17.84 27.61 -17.62
N VAL A 339 18.75 26.88 -16.94
CA VAL A 339 18.35 25.76 -16.07
C VAL A 339 17.60 26.28 -14.85
N ASN A 340 18.17 27.25 -14.14
CA ASN A 340 17.52 27.84 -12.97
C ASN A 340 16.18 28.47 -13.33
N THR A 341 16.14 29.29 -14.39
CA THR A 341 14.90 29.92 -14.90
C THR A 341 13.84 28.88 -15.27
N ILE A 342 14.19 27.76 -15.91
CA ILE A 342 13.22 26.69 -16.15
C ILE A 342 12.65 26.16 -14.83
N LEU A 343 13.50 25.96 -13.81
CA LEU A 343 13.07 25.40 -12.53
C LEU A 343 12.20 26.36 -11.72
N VAL A 344 12.43 27.67 -11.78
CA VAL A 344 11.81 28.64 -10.87
C VAL A 344 10.80 29.59 -11.53
N ASP A 345 10.86 29.76 -12.85
CA ASP A 345 9.92 30.57 -13.63
C ASP A 345 8.99 29.67 -14.46
N PHE A 346 9.51 28.99 -15.49
CA PHE A 346 8.67 28.27 -16.46
C PHE A 346 8.00 27.01 -15.88
N ARG A 347 8.72 26.26 -15.04
CA ARG A 347 8.27 24.99 -14.43
C ARG A 347 8.40 25.03 -12.90
N ALA A 348 8.14 26.20 -12.33
CA ALA A 348 8.14 26.46 -10.88
C ALA A 348 7.32 25.44 -10.07
N LEU A 349 6.25 24.88 -10.65
CA LEU A 349 5.40 23.89 -10.00
C LEU A 349 6.16 22.59 -9.68
N ASP A 350 7.07 22.16 -10.56
CA ASP A 350 7.90 20.98 -10.32
C ASP A 350 8.81 21.23 -9.12
N THR A 351 9.46 22.39 -9.04
CA THR A 351 10.31 22.77 -7.91
C THR A 351 9.54 22.91 -6.60
N LEU A 352 8.30 23.45 -6.63
CA LEU A 352 7.43 23.48 -5.46
C LEU A 352 7.04 22.06 -5.01
N GLY A 353 6.78 21.17 -5.96
CA GLY A 353 6.51 19.76 -5.71
C GLY A 353 7.70 19.04 -5.07
N GLU A 354 8.89 19.19 -5.66
CA GLU A 354 10.15 18.63 -5.14
C GLU A 354 10.45 19.15 -3.73
N LEU A 355 10.35 20.47 -3.52
CA LEU A 355 10.47 21.12 -2.22
C LEU A 355 9.53 20.48 -1.17
N THR A 356 8.27 20.27 -1.56
CA THR A 356 7.26 19.67 -0.68
C THR A 356 7.59 18.21 -0.36
N VAL A 357 7.98 17.41 -1.35
CA VAL A 357 8.38 16.01 -1.17
C VAL A 357 9.60 15.91 -0.23
N LEU A 358 10.61 16.75 -0.46
CA LEU A 358 11.80 16.83 0.40
C LEU A 358 11.44 17.24 1.82
N GLY A 359 10.61 18.26 1.99
CA GLY A 359 10.17 18.72 3.30
C GLY A 359 9.40 17.64 4.07
N ILE A 360 8.47 16.96 3.39
CA ILE A 360 7.76 15.81 3.96
C ILE A 360 8.75 14.70 4.33
N ALA A 361 9.75 14.39 3.50
CA ALA A 361 10.77 13.40 3.83
C ALA A 361 11.53 13.77 5.11
N GLY A 362 11.88 15.04 5.30
CA GLY A 362 12.48 15.54 6.54
C GLY A 362 11.57 15.35 7.77
N LEU A 363 10.27 15.63 7.63
CA LEU A 363 9.27 15.39 8.68
C LEU A 363 9.10 13.89 8.97
N VAL A 364 9.13 13.03 7.95
CA VAL A 364 9.09 11.57 8.09
C VAL A 364 10.33 11.08 8.85
N VAL A 365 11.52 11.60 8.57
CA VAL A 365 12.74 11.27 9.35
C VAL A 365 12.53 11.60 10.83
N VAL A 366 12.00 12.79 11.12
CA VAL A 366 11.68 13.19 12.50
C VAL A 366 10.66 12.24 13.14
N GLY A 367 9.55 11.97 12.45
CA GLY A 367 8.47 11.11 12.95
C GLY A 367 8.89 9.64 13.15
N VAL A 368 9.67 9.08 12.23
CA VAL A 368 10.19 7.70 12.32
C VAL A 368 11.19 7.56 13.46
N VAL A 369 12.14 8.50 13.59
CA VAL A 369 13.13 8.46 14.67
C VAL A 369 12.49 8.65 16.05
N GLN A 370 11.37 9.39 16.13
CA GLN A 370 10.62 9.57 17.37
C GLN A 370 9.70 8.39 17.70
N SER A 371 9.12 7.74 16.70
CA SER A 371 8.19 6.61 16.89
C SER A 371 8.90 5.27 17.10
N VAL A 372 10.11 5.12 16.55
CA VAL A 372 10.87 3.86 16.60
C VAL A 372 12.16 4.04 17.38
N ARG A 373 12.45 3.11 18.29
CA ARG A 373 13.73 3.08 19.00
C ARG A 373 14.86 2.79 18.01
N MET A 374 15.75 3.76 17.81
CA MET A 374 16.95 3.55 17.01
C MET A 374 17.84 2.46 17.62
N LEU A 375 18.52 1.71 16.74
CA LEU A 375 19.55 0.77 17.14
C LEU A 375 20.65 1.48 17.94
N ALA A 376 21.15 0.80 18.97
CA ALA A 376 22.26 1.32 19.78
C ALA A 376 23.51 1.49 18.91
N LEU A 377 24.33 2.50 19.24
CA LEU A 377 25.63 2.67 18.62
C LEU A 377 26.48 1.42 18.88
N GLN A 378 27.11 0.89 17.83
CA GLN A 378 28.04 -0.23 18.00
C GLN A 378 29.29 0.29 18.70
N ARG A 379 29.65 -0.35 19.83
CA ARG A 379 30.92 -0.09 20.52
C ARG A 379 31.92 -1.13 20.02
N ASP A 380 32.96 -0.67 19.35
CA ASP A 380 34.07 -1.53 18.94
C ASP A 380 35.03 -1.70 20.12
N ALA A 381 35.31 -2.96 20.49
CA ALA A 381 36.21 -3.28 21.59
C ALA A 381 37.64 -2.75 21.33
N HIS A 382 38.06 -2.64 20.06
CA HIS A 382 39.35 -2.07 19.71
C HIS A 382 39.40 -0.56 19.98
N VAL A 383 38.30 0.16 19.69
CA VAL A 383 38.18 1.60 19.96
C VAL A 383 38.15 1.86 21.47
N GLU A 384 37.56 0.97 22.26
CA GLU A 384 37.57 1.10 23.73
C GLU A 384 38.98 0.97 24.31
N ASN A 385 39.82 0.09 23.75
CA ASN A 385 41.23 -0.02 24.14
C ASN A 385 42.04 1.23 23.75
N LEU A 386 41.74 1.83 22.60
CA LEU A 386 42.37 3.06 22.13
C LEU A 386 41.98 4.30 22.97
N ARG A 387 40.87 4.28 23.71
CA ARG A 387 40.48 5.40 24.60
C ARG A 387 41.51 5.70 25.68
N GLN A 388 42.30 4.71 26.07
CA GLN A 388 43.37 4.85 27.05
C GLN A 388 44.69 5.34 26.42
N SER A 389 44.75 5.47 25.09
CA SER A 389 45.92 5.98 24.35
C SER A 389 45.83 7.49 24.10
N VAL A 390 46.92 8.09 23.61
CA VAL A 390 46.99 9.51 23.20
C VAL A 390 45.95 9.87 22.13
N VAL A 391 45.55 8.90 21.31
CA VAL A 391 44.55 9.05 20.23
C VAL A 391 43.11 8.86 20.77
N GLY A 392 42.97 8.43 22.02
CA GLY A 392 41.71 8.08 22.65
C GLY A 392 40.79 9.26 22.98
N SER A 393 41.38 10.43 23.25
CA SER A 393 40.63 11.66 23.48
C SER A 393 40.07 12.18 22.16
N ALA A 394 38.76 12.01 21.96
CA ALA A 394 38.06 12.57 20.81
C ALA A 394 38.19 14.11 20.75
N VAL A 395 38.27 14.77 21.91
CA VAL A 395 38.45 16.22 21.96
C VAL A 395 39.82 16.60 21.39
N ASP A 396 40.88 15.94 21.82
CA ASP A 396 42.23 16.29 21.39
C ASP A 396 42.47 15.90 19.93
N ASN A 397 41.95 14.75 19.51
CA ASN A 397 42.11 14.28 18.14
C ASN A 397 41.27 15.07 17.11
N THR A 398 40.19 15.74 17.55
CA THR A 398 39.36 16.61 16.68
C THR A 398 39.89 18.04 16.57
N ILE A 399 41.05 18.39 17.14
CA ILE A 399 41.60 19.77 17.07
C ILE A 399 41.76 20.23 15.61
N LEU A 400 42.29 19.39 14.72
CA LEU A 400 42.46 19.76 13.30
C LEU A 400 41.12 20.05 12.63
N ALA A 401 40.15 19.12 12.77
CA ALA A 401 38.80 19.29 12.22
C ALA A 401 38.10 20.54 12.79
N ARG A 402 38.25 20.81 14.09
CA ARG A 402 37.69 22.00 14.75
C ARG A 402 38.31 23.29 14.23
N THR A 403 39.62 23.32 14.06
CA THR A 403 40.32 24.51 13.55
C THR A 403 39.92 24.80 12.11
N VAL A 404 39.94 23.78 11.24
CA VAL A 404 39.50 23.92 9.85
C VAL A 404 38.02 24.29 9.78
N GLY A 405 37.15 23.57 10.51
CA GLY A 405 35.71 23.79 10.53
C GLY A 405 35.34 25.19 11.03
N ARG A 406 36.08 25.76 11.98
CA ARG A 406 35.86 27.14 12.49
C ARG A 406 36.00 28.20 11.40
N TRP A 407 36.92 28.01 10.45
CA TRP A 407 37.15 28.95 9.34
C TRP A 407 36.35 28.61 8.09
N LEU A 408 36.25 27.32 7.78
CA LEU A 408 35.59 26.87 6.56
C LEU A 408 34.06 26.98 6.66
N THR A 409 33.46 26.77 7.84
CA THR A 409 31.99 26.85 7.98
C THR A 409 31.44 28.23 7.63
N PRO A 410 31.96 29.36 8.18
CA PRO A 410 31.51 30.68 7.77
C PRO A 410 31.72 30.97 6.27
N VAL A 411 32.85 30.53 5.71
CA VAL A 411 33.13 30.69 4.27
C VAL A 411 32.10 29.96 3.43
N LEU A 412 31.73 28.72 3.79
CA LEU A 412 30.69 27.96 3.10
C LEU A 412 29.31 28.60 3.26
N ILE A 413 29.00 29.21 4.41
CA ILE A 413 27.74 29.96 4.60
C ILE A 413 27.70 31.18 3.68
N VAL A 414 28.80 31.94 3.58
CA VAL A 414 28.87 33.09 2.66
C VAL A 414 28.76 32.63 1.21
N LEU A 415 29.47 31.55 0.83
CA LEU A 415 29.37 30.96 -0.50
C LEU A 415 27.94 30.50 -0.82
N SER A 416 27.28 29.87 0.14
CA SER A 416 25.88 29.45 0.07
C SER A 416 24.97 30.64 -0.23
N LEU A 417 25.09 31.75 0.52
CA LEU A 417 24.31 32.97 0.26
C LEU A 417 24.65 33.63 -1.09
N TYR A 418 25.92 33.59 -1.50
CA TYR A 418 26.34 34.10 -2.81
C TYR A 418 25.69 33.31 -3.96
N LEU A 419 25.69 31.97 -3.88
CA LEU A 419 25.07 31.10 -4.89
C LEU A 419 23.55 31.27 -4.95
N LEU A 420 22.91 31.62 -3.82
CA LEU A 420 21.49 31.94 -3.76
C LEU A 420 21.18 33.22 -4.55
N LEU A 421 21.98 34.27 -4.38
CA LEU A 421 21.77 35.56 -5.04
C LEU A 421 22.15 35.54 -6.53
N ARG A 422 23.08 34.67 -6.93
CA ARG A 422 23.60 34.59 -8.29
C ARG A 422 22.79 33.67 -9.23
N GLY A 423 21.92 32.82 -8.68
CA GLY A 423 21.28 31.71 -9.41
C GLY A 423 20.54 32.07 -10.70
N HIS A 424 20.02 33.30 -10.81
CA HIS A 424 19.31 33.77 -12.00
C HIS A 424 20.22 33.96 -13.23
N TYR A 425 21.52 34.18 -13.00
CA TYR A 425 22.46 34.57 -14.06
C TYR A 425 23.50 33.50 -14.36
N ASP A 426 23.84 32.69 -13.36
CA ASP A 426 24.93 31.73 -13.42
C ASP A 426 24.62 30.49 -12.58
N PRO A 427 25.42 29.41 -12.71
CA PRO A 427 25.19 28.19 -11.95
C PRO A 427 25.03 28.42 -10.44
N GLY A 428 23.91 27.98 -9.87
CA GLY A 428 23.47 28.38 -8.54
C GLY A 428 21.96 28.15 -8.29
N GLY A 429 21.35 29.03 -7.49
CA GLY A 429 19.92 28.97 -7.17
C GLY A 429 19.62 28.41 -5.78
N GLY A 430 18.33 28.33 -5.43
CA GLY A 430 17.86 27.97 -4.09
C GLY A 430 18.29 26.59 -3.61
N PHE A 431 18.36 25.60 -4.52
CA PHE A 431 18.72 24.23 -4.16
C PHE A 431 20.22 24.06 -3.92
N ILE A 432 21.06 24.47 -4.89
CA ILE A 432 22.52 24.36 -4.79
C ILE A 432 23.03 25.10 -3.57
N SER A 433 22.60 26.36 -3.40
CA SER A 433 22.97 27.16 -2.23
C SER A 433 22.63 26.45 -0.93
N ALA A 434 21.42 25.90 -0.81
CA ALA A 434 20.99 25.22 0.41
C ALA A 434 21.75 23.93 0.70
N LEU A 435 22.16 23.19 -0.33
CA LEU A 435 23.02 22.02 -0.16
C LEU A 435 24.43 22.43 0.28
N VAL A 436 24.99 23.54 -0.23
CA VAL A 436 26.26 24.10 0.27
C VAL A 436 26.13 24.52 1.73
N GLY A 437 25.04 25.22 2.09
CA GLY A 437 24.72 25.56 3.48
C GLY A 437 24.56 24.31 4.36
N GLY A 438 23.89 23.29 3.84
CA GLY A 438 23.75 21.98 4.47
C GLY A 438 25.10 21.29 4.69
N ALA A 439 26.02 21.37 3.72
CA ALA A 439 27.37 20.85 3.84
C ALA A 439 28.20 21.62 4.89
N ALA A 440 28.00 22.93 5.01
CA ALA A 440 28.57 23.74 6.08
C ALA A 440 28.09 23.25 7.46
N PHE A 441 26.78 22.99 7.61
CA PHE A 441 26.22 22.45 8.84
C PHE A 441 26.68 21.01 9.12
N ALA A 442 26.83 20.18 8.09
CA ALA A 442 27.41 18.84 8.22
C ALA A 442 28.87 18.91 8.71
N LEU A 443 29.68 19.80 8.15
CA LEU A 443 31.05 20.04 8.59
C LEU A 443 31.11 20.50 10.05
N ALA A 444 30.25 21.46 10.43
CA ALA A 444 30.14 21.93 11.81
C ALA A 444 29.73 20.80 12.77
N TYR A 445 28.78 19.95 12.35
CA TYR A 445 28.33 18.79 13.12
C TYR A 445 29.45 17.77 13.32
N LEU A 446 30.19 17.41 12.26
CA LEU A 446 31.28 16.44 12.30
C LEU A 446 32.52 16.95 13.05
N SER A 447 32.74 18.27 13.02
CA SER A 447 33.86 18.91 13.73
C SER A 447 33.60 19.06 15.22
N ALA A 448 32.39 18.76 15.72
CA ALA A 448 32.08 18.95 17.13
C ALA A 448 32.91 18.02 18.05
N PRO A 449 33.35 18.50 19.22
CA PRO A 449 34.25 17.75 20.11
C PRO A 449 33.60 16.53 20.76
N ASN A 450 32.26 16.53 20.88
CA ASN A 450 31.49 15.43 21.43
C ASN A 450 30.04 15.47 20.93
N VAL A 451 29.33 14.35 21.11
CA VAL A 451 27.95 14.18 20.62
C VAL A 451 26.96 15.13 21.29
N GLY A 452 27.26 15.65 22.49
CA GLY A 452 26.40 16.64 23.16
C GLY A 452 26.49 18.05 22.56
N LYS A 453 27.63 18.39 21.94
CA LYS A 453 27.89 19.68 21.29
C LYS A 453 27.70 19.66 19.77
N ALA A 454 27.53 18.48 19.18
CA ALA A 454 27.29 18.32 17.75
C ALA A 454 25.93 18.87 17.26
N PRO A 455 24.80 18.73 18.00
CA PRO A 455 23.50 19.18 17.52
C PRO A 455 23.43 20.70 17.30
N ILE A 456 22.91 21.09 16.15
CA ILE A 456 22.74 22.50 15.77
C ILE A 456 21.35 22.97 16.25
N ARG A 457 21.33 24.00 17.09
CA ARG A 457 20.12 24.49 17.80
C ARG A 457 19.28 25.45 16.94
N LEU A 458 18.92 25.02 15.74
CA LEU A 458 17.98 25.74 14.88
C LEU A 458 16.63 25.00 14.83
N PRO A 459 15.49 25.71 14.70
CA PRO A 459 14.17 25.10 14.63
C PRO A 459 13.95 24.46 13.25
N TYR A 460 14.61 23.33 12.98
CA TYR A 460 14.61 22.68 11.65
C TYR A 460 13.20 22.33 11.12
N VAL A 461 12.27 21.91 11.98
CA VAL A 461 10.86 21.70 11.57
C VAL A 461 10.22 23.02 11.14
N GLY A 462 10.47 24.10 11.90
CA GLY A 462 10.01 25.44 11.56
C GLY A 462 10.61 25.94 10.25
N LEU A 463 11.88 25.66 9.97
CA LEU A 463 12.53 25.99 8.69
C LEU A 463 11.91 25.24 7.52
N ILE A 464 11.59 23.96 7.68
CA ILE A 464 10.88 23.16 6.66
C ILE A 464 9.51 23.75 6.36
N CYS A 465 8.71 23.98 7.40
CA CYS A 465 7.37 24.54 7.25
C CYS A 465 7.40 25.96 6.69
N ALA A 466 8.34 26.80 7.14
CA ALA A 466 8.52 28.15 6.63
C ALA A 466 8.94 28.14 5.16
N GLY A 467 9.86 27.27 4.76
CA GLY A 467 10.29 27.17 3.36
C GLY A 467 9.16 26.82 2.41
N ILE A 468 8.37 25.78 2.76
CA ILE A 468 7.18 25.39 1.98
C ILE A 468 6.13 26.50 1.98
N ALA A 469 5.88 27.13 3.13
CA ALA A 469 4.92 28.23 3.25
C ALA A 469 5.33 29.43 2.39
N VAL A 470 6.62 29.79 2.38
CA VAL A 470 7.17 30.88 1.54
C VAL A 470 7.02 30.53 0.06
N GLY A 471 7.43 29.33 -0.37
CA GLY A 471 7.29 28.91 -1.76
C GLY A 471 5.83 28.92 -2.24
N THR A 472 4.91 28.44 -1.39
CA THR A 472 3.47 28.45 -1.68
C THR A 472 2.90 29.87 -1.70
N ALA A 473 3.31 30.72 -0.76
CA ALA A 473 2.87 32.11 -0.69
C ALA A 473 3.33 32.91 -1.90
N VAL A 474 4.59 32.74 -2.34
CA VAL A 474 5.09 33.34 -3.59
C VAL A 474 4.29 32.84 -4.79
N GLY A 475 3.98 31.54 -4.84
CA GLY A 475 3.10 31.01 -5.87
C GLY A 475 1.72 31.66 -5.90
N LEU A 476 1.12 31.90 -4.74
CA LEU A 476 -0.17 32.58 -4.63
C LEU A 476 -0.07 34.07 -5.02
N LEU A 477 1.06 34.73 -4.76
CA LEU A 477 1.28 36.12 -5.19
C LEU A 477 1.28 36.26 -6.71
N GLY A 478 1.64 35.21 -7.46
CA GLY A 478 1.60 35.24 -8.93
C GLY A 478 0.21 35.52 -9.52
N TYR A 479 -0.88 35.28 -8.78
CA TYR A 479 -2.23 35.64 -9.20
C TYR A 479 -2.48 37.16 -9.30
N ILE A 480 -1.57 37.98 -8.79
CA ILE A 480 -1.63 39.45 -8.94
C ILE A 480 -1.51 39.84 -10.41
N ASP A 481 -0.63 39.17 -11.17
CA ASP A 481 -0.36 39.48 -12.57
C ASP A 481 -0.14 38.20 -13.38
N GLY A 482 -1.20 37.40 -13.51
CA GLY A 482 -1.19 36.14 -14.25
C GLY A 482 -1.83 34.99 -13.47
N GLY A 483 -1.09 33.89 -13.34
CA GLY A 483 -1.53 32.67 -12.67
C GLY A 483 -0.65 32.26 -11.48
N PHE A 484 -0.97 31.13 -10.87
CA PHE A 484 -0.16 30.55 -9.80
C PHE A 484 1.30 30.35 -10.23
N LEU A 485 2.24 30.80 -9.40
CA LEU A 485 3.69 30.78 -9.65
C LEU A 485 4.17 31.61 -10.84
N THR A 486 3.38 32.59 -11.30
CA THR A 486 3.89 33.61 -12.22
C THR A 486 4.84 34.55 -11.47
N PRO A 487 6.08 34.75 -11.95
CA PRO A 487 7.03 35.64 -11.30
C PRO A 487 6.58 37.10 -11.42
N LEU A 488 6.82 37.88 -10.37
CA LEU A 488 6.60 39.33 -10.38
C LEU A 488 7.97 40.01 -10.35
N HIS A 489 8.16 40.98 -11.24
CA HIS A 489 9.41 41.66 -11.44
C HIS A 489 9.29 43.14 -11.11
N VAL A 490 10.29 43.71 -10.45
CA VAL A 490 10.38 45.14 -10.13
C VAL A 490 11.81 45.61 -10.36
N ASP A 491 11.96 46.60 -11.23
CA ASP A 491 13.24 47.26 -11.46
C ASP A 491 13.47 48.35 -10.42
N ILE A 492 14.43 48.12 -9.53
CA ILE A 492 14.77 49.06 -8.46
C ILE A 492 15.90 49.97 -8.95
N PRO A 493 15.69 51.30 -9.05
CA PRO A 493 16.75 52.22 -9.45
C PRO A 493 17.85 52.29 -8.39
N LEU A 494 19.10 52.09 -8.80
CA LEU A 494 20.26 52.14 -7.90
C LEU A 494 20.78 53.58 -7.76
N PRO A 495 21.24 54.01 -6.56
CA PRO A 495 21.68 55.38 -6.34
C PRO A 495 22.91 55.79 -7.17
N TRP A 496 23.63 54.83 -7.76
CA TRP A 496 24.90 55.03 -8.46
C TRP A 496 24.76 54.90 -9.99
N GLY A 497 23.52 54.86 -10.50
CA GLY A 497 23.18 54.59 -11.89
C GLY A 497 22.94 53.10 -12.15
N GLY A 498 21.94 52.80 -12.98
CA GLY A 498 21.49 51.43 -13.29
C GLY A 498 20.23 50.99 -12.53
N TYR A 499 19.70 49.83 -12.92
CA TYR A 499 18.53 49.19 -12.30
C TYR A 499 18.91 47.80 -11.78
N TYR A 500 18.40 47.44 -10.62
CA TYR A 500 18.46 46.07 -10.11
C TYR A 500 17.14 45.37 -10.40
N HIS A 501 17.21 44.33 -11.23
CA HIS A 501 16.05 43.52 -11.58
C HIS A 501 15.72 42.57 -10.42
N PHE A 502 14.76 42.97 -9.58
CA PHE A 502 14.29 42.13 -8.48
C PHE A 502 13.09 41.29 -8.94
N THR A 503 13.15 39.99 -8.68
CA THR A 503 12.06 39.06 -8.99
C THR A 503 11.64 38.27 -7.74
N THR A 504 10.35 37.95 -7.65
CA THR A 504 9.82 37.06 -6.59
C THR A 504 10.42 35.66 -6.64
N VAL A 505 11.07 35.27 -7.74
CA VAL A 505 11.91 34.07 -7.84
C VAL A 505 12.94 33.98 -6.72
N LEU A 506 13.59 35.09 -6.37
CA LEU A 506 14.58 35.08 -5.29
C LEU A 506 13.93 34.71 -3.94
N ILE A 507 12.70 35.16 -3.71
CA ILE A 507 11.93 34.81 -2.50
C ILE A 507 11.53 33.33 -2.54
N PHE A 508 11.14 32.83 -3.71
CA PHE A 508 10.85 31.42 -3.92
C PHE A 508 12.09 30.55 -3.62
N ASP A 509 13.25 30.94 -4.12
CA ASP A 509 14.54 30.30 -3.86
C ASP A 509 14.94 30.36 -2.38
N ILE A 510 14.63 31.45 -1.67
CA ILE A 510 14.77 31.52 -0.21
C ILE A 510 13.87 30.48 0.48
N GLY A 511 12.64 30.29 -0.01
CA GLY A 511 11.74 29.25 0.46
C GLY A 511 12.34 27.85 0.29
N VAL A 512 12.85 27.55 -0.91
CA VAL A 512 13.58 26.30 -1.19
C VAL A 512 14.76 26.14 -0.24
N TYR A 513 15.52 27.23 -0.05
CA TYR A 513 16.71 27.24 0.77
C TYR A 513 16.44 26.86 2.23
N LEU A 514 15.44 27.50 2.83
CA LEU A 514 15.05 27.26 4.22
C LEU A 514 14.63 25.80 4.44
N ALA A 515 13.87 25.24 3.51
CA ALA A 515 13.40 23.86 3.66
C ALA A 515 14.53 22.85 3.52
N VAL A 516 15.40 22.98 2.50
CA VAL A 516 16.53 22.07 2.27
C VAL A 516 17.49 22.11 3.45
N VAL A 517 17.84 23.31 3.94
CA VAL A 517 18.65 23.46 5.17
C VAL A 517 17.96 22.81 6.37
N GLY A 518 16.64 23.02 6.52
CA GLY A 518 15.83 22.40 7.56
C GLY A 518 15.90 20.86 7.53
N ILE A 519 15.80 20.25 6.35
CA ILE A 519 15.87 18.78 6.18
C ILE A 519 17.26 18.24 6.54
N VAL A 520 18.32 18.91 6.10
CA VAL A 520 19.70 18.51 6.43
C VAL A 520 19.91 18.59 7.94
N LEU A 521 19.51 19.69 8.58
CA LEU A 521 19.59 19.86 10.03
C LEU A 521 18.77 18.82 10.79
N ALA A 522 17.55 18.52 10.33
CA ALA A 522 16.70 17.48 10.91
C ALA A 522 17.40 16.11 10.84
N SER A 523 17.97 15.77 9.67
CA SER A 523 18.67 14.51 9.44
C SER A 523 19.91 14.37 10.33
N LEU A 524 20.76 15.40 10.36
CA LEU A 524 21.97 15.44 11.20
C LEU A 524 21.62 15.32 12.69
N ASN A 525 20.69 16.14 13.18
CA ASN A 525 20.35 16.18 14.60
C ASN A 525 19.65 14.89 15.07
N LYS A 526 18.71 14.35 14.28
CA LYS A 526 17.94 13.16 14.67
C LYS A 526 18.75 11.87 14.56
N LEU A 527 19.38 11.62 13.42
CA LEU A 527 20.18 10.39 13.20
C LEU A 527 21.49 10.43 14.01
N GLY A 528 22.01 11.64 14.21
CA GLY A 528 23.20 11.96 14.98
C GLY A 528 23.08 11.76 16.51
N SER A 529 21.87 11.78 17.06
CA SER A 529 21.63 11.74 18.51
C SER A 529 22.15 10.45 19.19
N ALA A 530 22.79 10.57 20.35
CA ALA A 530 23.33 9.43 21.10
C ALA A 530 22.27 8.67 21.91
N GLU A 531 21.17 9.33 22.29
CA GLU A 531 20.17 8.76 23.18
C GLU A 531 19.01 8.11 22.41
N PRO A 532 18.52 6.94 22.85
CA PRO A 532 17.20 6.48 22.46
C PRO A 532 16.20 7.48 23.04
N THR A 533 15.60 8.31 22.19
CA THR A 533 14.59 9.30 22.56
C THR A 533 13.48 8.65 23.39
N ARG A 534 13.48 8.90 24.70
CA ARG A 534 12.28 8.80 25.54
C ARG A 534 11.59 10.15 25.48
N HIS A 535 10.31 10.17 25.10
CA HIS A 535 9.25 11.02 25.67
C HIS A 535 7.99 10.93 24.78
N VAL A 536 7.01 10.11 25.20
CA VAL A 536 5.57 10.44 25.26
C VAL A 536 5.00 9.63 26.43
N GLY A 537 4.19 10.26 27.27
CA GLY A 537 3.90 9.87 28.66
C GLY A 537 3.19 8.52 28.85
N ALA A 538 3.73 7.72 29.76
CA ALA A 538 2.94 6.81 30.57
C ALA A 538 2.76 7.50 31.92
N GLY A 539 1.54 7.90 32.22
CA GLY A 539 1.14 8.35 33.54
C GLY A 539 1.53 7.30 34.57
N THR A 540 1.94 7.81 35.71
CA THR A 540 2.10 7.10 36.97
C THR A 540 0.89 6.21 37.25
N ASP A 541 1.06 4.89 37.16
CA ASP A 541 0.32 3.91 37.95
C ASP A 541 1.33 2.88 38.45
N ALA A 542 2.05 3.29 39.49
CA ALA A 542 2.79 2.40 40.36
C ALA A 542 2.03 2.33 41.68
N THR A 543 0.91 1.62 41.68
CA THR A 543 0.22 1.18 42.89
C THR A 543 -0.17 -0.28 42.76
N ASP A 544 0.65 -1.08 43.43
CA ASP A 544 0.23 -2.20 44.28
C ASP A 544 -0.49 -3.40 43.64
N SER A 545 0.29 -4.45 43.33
CA SER A 545 -0.21 -5.83 43.34
C SER A 545 0.87 -6.80 43.84
N ARG A 546 1.31 -6.61 45.08
CA ARG A 546 1.85 -7.72 45.87
C ARG A 546 0.71 -8.36 46.65
N ASN A 547 0.10 -9.41 46.08
CA ASN A 547 -0.46 -10.55 46.81
C ASN A 547 -1.05 -11.56 45.82
N ALA A 548 -0.28 -12.61 45.53
CA ALA A 548 -0.81 -13.86 45.00
C ALA A 548 -0.44 -14.96 46.01
N PRO A 549 -1.42 -15.67 46.62
CA PRO A 549 -1.11 -16.83 47.41
C PRO A 549 -0.94 -18.05 46.50
N THR A 550 0.11 -18.79 46.81
CA THR A 550 0.41 -20.14 46.37
C THR A 550 -0.65 -21.16 46.82
N GLY A 551 -1.02 -22.08 45.94
CA GLY A 551 -1.77 -23.31 46.23
C GLY A 551 -2.56 -23.71 44.98
N GLY A 552 -2.57 -24.95 44.48
CA GLY A 552 -2.18 -26.25 45.00
C GLY A 552 -3.08 -27.26 44.27
N THR A 553 -2.47 -28.26 43.64
CA THR A 553 -3.04 -29.50 43.10
C THR A 553 -4.54 -29.81 43.34
N ARG A 554 -5.30 -29.97 42.26
CA ARG A 554 -6.00 -31.23 41.88
C ARG A 554 -6.50 -31.16 40.45
#